data_AF-A0A1J0EMM6-F1
#
_entry.id   AF-A0A1J0EMM6-F1
#
_cell.length_a   1.000
_cell.length_b   1.000
_cell.length_c   1.000
_cell.angle_alpha   90.00
_cell.angle_beta   90.00
_cell.angle_gamma   90.00
#
_symmetry.space_group_name_H-M   'P 1'
#
loop_
_entity.id
_entity.type
_entity.pdbx_description
1 polymer ?
#
loop_
_entity_poly.entity_id
_entity_poly.type
_entity_poly.pdbx_seq_one_letter_code
_entity_poly.pdbx_strand_id
1 'polypeptide(L)'
;MTLCCLICESKAVLSQEAANAAVLLIGTIDSFLFGVRQVHTQGLEVTPETRPESLLVQLLDLIGESVSSATSGYTAMTAFAKDVQKYQFGHYDYLCLRCGARFDRNADI
;
A
#
# COMPACT_ATOMS: atom_id res chain seq x y z
N MET A 1 -27.11 9.55 -0.88
CA MET A 1 -27.29 8.31 -1.68
C MET A 1 -26.27 7.28 -1.22
N THR A 2 -26.71 6.06 -0.88
CA THR A 2 -25.80 4.96 -0.53
C THR A 2 -25.37 4.23 -1.79
N LEU A 3 -24.05 4.13 -2.03
CA LEU A 3 -23.49 3.39 -3.16
C LEU A 3 -23.67 1.88 -2.94
N CYS A 4 -24.33 1.19 -3.87
CA CYS A 4 -24.48 -0.26 -3.87
C CYS A 4 -24.45 -0.81 -5.30
N CYS A 5 -24.12 -2.09 -5.42
CA CYS A 5 -24.17 -2.79 -6.70
C CYS A 5 -25.63 -3.14 -7.05
N LEU A 6 -26.12 -2.72 -8.21
CA LEU A 6 -27.49 -3.01 -8.65
C LEU A 6 -27.72 -4.47 -9.08
N ILE A 7 -26.66 -5.26 -9.26
CA ILE A 7 -26.76 -6.67 -9.68
C ILE A 7 -27.00 -7.60 -8.48
N CYS A 8 -26.34 -7.33 -7.35
CA CYS A 8 -26.41 -8.19 -6.16
C CYS A 8 -26.82 -7.45 -4.88
N GLU A 9 -27.21 -6.18 -5.00
CA GLU A 9 -27.62 -5.27 -3.93
C GLU A 9 -26.57 -5.09 -2.81
N SER A 10 -25.33 -5.49 -3.07
CA SER A 10 -24.24 -5.41 -2.09
C SER A 10 -23.72 -3.98 -1.93
N LYS A 11 -23.46 -3.59 -0.68
CA LYS A 11 -22.74 -2.35 -0.32
C LYS A 11 -21.21 -2.52 -0.33
N ALA A 12 -20.71 -3.74 -0.52
CA ALA A 12 -19.28 -4.02 -0.64
C ALA A 12 -18.79 -3.61 -2.04
N VAL A 13 -18.63 -2.30 -2.22
CA VAL A 13 -18.18 -1.66 -3.46
C VAL A 13 -16.87 -0.95 -3.18
N LEU A 14 -15.89 -1.15 -4.06
CA LEU A 14 -14.58 -0.53 -4.01
C LEU A 14 -14.47 0.48 -5.16
N SER A 15 -14.08 1.73 -4.86
CA SER A 15 -13.78 2.71 -5.91
C SER A 15 -12.37 2.50 -6.46
N GLN A 16 -12.13 2.95 -7.68
CA GLN A 16 -10.83 2.94 -8.31
C GLN A 16 -9.77 3.69 -7.48
N GLU A 17 -10.13 4.84 -6.91
CA GLU A 17 -9.25 5.64 -6.07
C GLU A 17 -8.90 4.91 -4.78
N ALA A 18 -9.90 4.27 -4.14
CA ALA A 18 -9.69 3.49 -2.93
C ALA A 18 -8.79 2.27 -3.20
N ALA A 19 -8.97 1.59 -4.34
CA ALA A 19 -8.10 0.50 -4.75
C ALA A 19 -6.65 0.97 -4.99
N ASN A 20 -6.47 2.08 -5.71
CA ASN A 20 -5.15 2.67 -5.96
C ASN A 20 -4.46 3.09 -4.65
N ALA A 21 -5.20 3.74 -3.74
CA ALA A 21 -4.67 4.12 -2.44
C ALA A 21 -4.27 2.89 -1.61
N ALA A 22 -5.09 1.83 -1.61
CA ALA A 22 -4.78 0.59 -0.91
C ALA A 22 -3.50 -0.07 -1.45
N VAL A 23 -3.35 -0.14 -2.78
CA VAL A 23 -2.14 -0.64 -3.44
C VAL A 23 -0.90 0.12 -2.98
N LEU A 24 -0.95 1.45 -3.05
CA LEU A 24 0.19 2.30 -2.68
C LEU A 24 0.55 2.14 -1.20
N LEU A 25 -0.46 2.10 -0.32
CA LEU A 25 -0.25 1.90 1.12
C LEU A 25 0.37 0.54 1.41
N ILE A 26 -0.16 -0.54 0.83
CA ILE A 26 0.35 -1.90 1.03
C ILE A 26 1.81 -1.99 0.59
N GLY A 27 2.15 -1.51 -0.61
CA GLY A 27 3.53 -1.57 -1.09
C GLY A 27 4.51 -0.69 -0.31
N THR A 28 4.06 0.49 0.15
CA THR A 28 4.86 1.38 0.99
C THR A 28 5.16 0.72 2.34
N ILE A 29 4.15 0.11 2.98
CA ILE A 29 4.30 -0.59 4.26
C ILE A 29 5.18 -1.84 4.08
N ASP A 30 4.96 -2.63 3.04
CA ASP A 30 5.75 -3.83 2.77
C ASP A 30 7.24 -3.49 2.57
N SER A 31 7.52 -2.44 1.80
CA SER A 31 8.90 -2.00 1.55
C SER A 31 9.52 -1.36 2.79
N PHE A 32 8.75 -0.64 3.62
CA PHE A 32 9.22 -0.18 4.92
C PHE A 32 9.62 -1.36 5.82
N LEU A 33 8.75 -2.37 5.96
CA LEU A 33 9.00 -3.55 6.75
C LEU A 33 10.19 -4.37 6.23
N PHE A 34 10.38 -4.39 4.91
CA PHE A 34 11.56 -4.99 4.29
C PHE A 34 12.85 -4.31 4.76
N GLY A 35 12.89 -2.97 4.79
CA GLY A 35 14.04 -2.20 5.31
C GLY A 35 14.36 -2.55 6.77
N VAL A 36 13.34 -2.62 7.64
CA VAL A 36 13.50 -3.02 9.04
C VAL A 36 14.09 -4.44 9.16
N ARG A 37 13.61 -5.39 8.34
CA ARG A 37 14.07 -6.79 8.36
C ARG A 37 15.50 -6.92 7.83
N GLN A 38 15.87 -6.15 6.81
CA GLN A 38 17.19 -6.19 6.20
C GLN A 38 18.28 -5.84 7.22
N VAL A 39 18.06 -4.78 8.01
CA VAL A 39 18.98 -4.37 9.09
C VAL A 39 19.07 -5.41 10.19
N HIS A 40 17.95 -6.02 10.60
CA HIS A 40 17.94 -7.09 11.60
C HIS A 40 18.73 -8.33 11.15
N THR A 41 18.88 -8.55 9.84
CA THR A 41 19.61 -9.69 9.27
C THR A 41 21.10 -9.37 9.05
N GLN A 42 21.47 -8.10 8.93
CA GLN A 42 22.85 -7.65 8.67
C GLN A 42 23.68 -7.34 9.94
N GLY A 43 23.17 -7.70 11.12
CA GLY A 43 23.99 -7.79 12.33
C GLY A 43 23.86 -6.58 13.24
N LEU A 44 22.84 -6.61 14.10
CA LEU A 44 22.94 -5.98 15.41
C LEU A 44 23.81 -6.90 16.30
N GLU A 45 25.12 -7.00 16.03
CA GLU A 45 26.04 -7.59 17.00
C GLU A 45 26.17 -6.60 18.15
N VAL A 46 25.29 -6.75 19.14
CA VAL A 46 25.39 -6.04 20.42
C VAL A 46 26.64 -6.58 21.12
N THR A 47 27.77 -5.92 20.89
CA THR A 47 28.94 -6.08 21.74
C THR A 47 28.64 -5.40 23.09
N PRO A 48 29.11 -5.94 24.22
CA PRO A 48 28.72 -5.47 25.56
C PRO A 48 29.16 -4.03 25.90
N GLU A 49 29.92 -3.37 25.02
CA GLU A 49 30.43 -1.99 25.14
C GLU A 49 29.60 -0.96 24.34
N THR A 50 28.35 -1.28 23.98
CA THR A 50 27.53 -0.39 23.15
C THR A 50 27.01 0.80 23.99
N ARG A 51 27.61 1.99 23.81
CA ARG A 51 27.16 3.23 24.47
C ARG A 51 25.71 3.59 24.05
N PRO A 52 24.89 4.19 24.93
CA PRO A 52 23.52 4.59 24.61
C PRO A 52 23.41 5.48 23.35
N GLU A 53 24.40 6.33 23.10
CA GLU A 53 24.46 7.19 21.91
C GLU A 53 24.60 6.39 20.61
N SER A 54 25.31 5.26 20.63
CA SER A 54 25.44 4.40 19.45
C SER A 54 24.16 3.63 19.12
N LEU A 55 23.31 3.34 20.12
CA LEU A 55 21.99 2.74 19.90
C LEU A 55 21.02 3.73 19.25
N LEU A 56 21.05 5.01 19.65
CA LEU A 56 20.22 6.04 19.01
C LEU A 56 20.62 6.28 17.57
N VAL A 57 21.92 6.33 17.28
CA VAL A 57 22.42 6.47 15.90
C VAL A 57 22.00 5.28 15.04
N GLN A 58 22.17 4.05 15.52
CA GLN A 58 21.72 2.84 14.81
C GLN A 58 20.21 2.82 14.57
N LEU A 59 19.41 3.28 15.53
CA LEU A 59 17.96 3.38 15.37
C LEU A 59 17.58 4.41 14.29
N LEU A 60 18.26 5.56 14.26
CA LEU A 60 18.04 6.59 13.26
C LEU A 60 18.44 6.12 11.86
N ASP A 61 19.55 5.41 11.73
CA ASP A 61 19.99 4.81 10.47
C ASP A 61 18.96 3.77 9.98
N LEU A 62 18.46 2.91 10.88
CA LEU A 62 17.42 1.93 10.57
C LEU A 62 16.13 2.60 10.10
N ILE A 63 15.70 3.68 10.76
CA ILE A 63 14.55 4.47 10.32
C ILE A 63 14.81 5.08 8.93
N GLY A 64 16.01 5.64 8.71
CA GLY A 64 16.41 6.25 7.43
C GLY A 64 16.39 5.26 6.27
N GLU A 65 16.95 4.07 6.46
CA GLU A 65 16.93 2.99 5.46
C GLU A 65 15.50 2.50 5.20
N SER A 66 14.71 2.32 6.25
CA SER A 66 13.32 1.86 6.13
C SER A 66 12.43 2.88 5.41
N VAL A 67 12.61 4.18 5.66
CA VAL A 67 11.90 5.26 4.95
C VAL A 67 12.34 5.35 3.48
N SER A 68 13.63 5.17 3.21
CA SER A 68 14.15 5.13 1.85
C SER A 68 13.55 3.95 1.06
N SER A 69 13.47 2.79 1.70
CA SER A 69 12.79 1.60 1.15
C SER A 69 11.29 1.81 0.95
N ALA A 70 10.60 2.47 1.88
CA ALA A 70 9.18 2.82 1.72
C ALA A 70 8.93 3.70 0.48
N THR A 71 9.84 4.64 0.21
CA THR A 71 9.76 5.55 -0.95
C THR A 71 9.98 4.80 -2.27
N SER A 72 10.92 3.85 -2.31
CA SER A 72 11.10 3.00 -3.49
C SER A 72 9.89 2.06 -3.70
N GLY A 73 9.31 1.54 -2.62
CA GLY A 73 8.05 0.79 -2.64
C GLY A 73 6.88 1.57 -3.21
N TYR A 74 6.71 2.83 -2.78
CA TYR A 74 5.70 3.72 -3.32
C TYR A 74 5.86 3.90 -4.83
N THR A 75 7.07 4.24 -5.30
CA THR A 75 7.32 4.44 -6.74
C THR A 75 7.08 3.16 -7.55
N ALA A 76 7.52 1.99 -7.05
CA ALA A 76 7.25 0.70 -7.68
C ALA A 76 5.75 0.40 -7.76
N MET A 77 4.98 0.67 -6.68
CA MET A 77 3.53 0.44 -6.68
C MET A 77 2.74 1.41 -7.54
N THR A 78 3.28 2.56 -7.95
CA THR A 78 2.56 3.44 -8.89
C THR A 78 2.30 2.76 -10.23
N ALA A 79 3.22 1.93 -10.71
CA ALA A 79 3.03 1.17 -11.95
C ALA A 79 1.94 0.10 -11.77
N PHE A 80 1.97 -0.62 -10.65
CA PHE A 80 0.95 -1.63 -10.34
C PHE A 80 -0.44 -1.00 -10.14
N ALA A 81 -0.52 0.18 -9.53
CA ALA A 81 -1.78 0.92 -9.40
C ALA A 81 -2.37 1.26 -10.78
N LYS A 82 -1.54 1.65 -11.76
CA LYS A 82 -1.98 1.85 -13.15
C LYS A 82 -2.48 0.56 -13.79
N ASP A 83 -1.84 -0.57 -13.51
CA ASP A 83 -2.31 -1.87 -13.99
C ASP A 83 -3.64 -2.26 -13.34
N VAL A 84 -3.83 -2.02 -12.04
CA VAL A 84 -5.12 -2.22 -11.36
C VAL A 84 -6.21 -1.36 -12.00
N GLN A 85 -5.95 -0.08 -12.21
CA GLN A 85 -6.85 0.81 -12.93
C GLN A 85 -7.21 0.25 -14.32
N LYS A 86 -6.22 -0.15 -15.12
CA LYS A 86 -6.45 -0.62 -16.49
C LYS A 86 -7.17 -1.97 -16.56
N TYR A 87 -6.76 -2.95 -15.78
CA TYR A 87 -7.19 -4.34 -15.93
C TYR A 87 -8.31 -4.74 -14.97
N GLN A 88 -8.39 -4.11 -13.78
CA GLN A 88 -9.45 -4.42 -12.81
C GLN A 88 -10.66 -3.50 -12.96
N PHE A 89 -10.44 -2.22 -13.27
CA PHE A 89 -11.51 -1.22 -13.40
C PHE A 89 -11.82 -0.89 -14.86
N GLY A 90 -10.82 -0.83 -15.73
CA GLY A 90 -11.00 -0.40 -17.10
C GLY A 90 -11.38 1.08 -17.14
N HIS A 91 -12.57 1.39 -17.65
CA HIS A 91 -13.12 2.75 -17.67
C HIS A 91 -14.13 3.01 -16.54
N TYR A 92 -14.40 2.02 -15.68
CA TYR A 92 -15.40 2.14 -14.63
C TYR A 92 -14.84 2.69 -13.32
N ASP A 93 -15.64 3.46 -12.59
CA ASP A 93 -15.25 4.04 -11.31
C ASP A 93 -15.28 3.02 -10.16
N TYR A 94 -16.14 2.00 -10.22
CA TYR A 94 -16.40 1.09 -9.09
C TYR A 94 -16.38 -0.40 -9.48
N LEU A 95 -15.94 -1.22 -8.53
CA LEU A 95 -15.95 -2.68 -8.57
C LEU A 95 -16.72 -3.23 -7.37
N CYS A 96 -17.72 -4.08 -7.63
CA CYS A 96 -18.39 -4.83 -6.58
C CYS A 96 -17.52 -6.01 -6.12
N LEU A 97 -17.14 -6.01 -4.85
CA LEU A 97 -16.32 -7.08 -4.27
C LEU A 97 -17.08 -8.40 -4.07
N ARG A 98 -18.42 -8.39 -4.20
CA ARG A 98 -19.25 -9.60 -4.04
C ARG A 98 -19.45 -10.35 -5.35
N CYS A 99 -19.77 -9.66 -6.43
CA CYS A 99 -20.10 -10.29 -7.72
C CYS A 99 -19.16 -9.91 -8.87
N GLY A 100 -18.18 -9.04 -8.65
CA GLY A 100 -17.23 -8.60 -9.68
C GLY A 100 -17.79 -7.61 -10.71
N ALA A 101 -19.03 -7.13 -10.52
CA ALA A 101 -19.62 -6.13 -11.40
C ALA A 101 -18.84 -4.82 -11.39
N ARG A 102 -18.60 -4.24 -12.57
CA ARG A 102 -17.97 -2.93 -12.76
C ARG A 102 -19.02 -1.93 -13.22
N PHE A 103 -19.03 -0.74 -12.64
CA PHE A 103 -20.04 0.27 -12.92
C PHE A 103 -19.55 1.66 -12.53
N ASP A 104 -20.15 2.68 -13.14
CA ASP A 104 -19.95 4.08 -12.76
C ASP A 104 -20.95 4.48 -11.69
N ARG A 105 -20.60 5.48 -10.88
CA ARG A 105 -21.61 6.14 -10.06
C ARG A 105 -22.53 6.86 -11.03
N ASN A 106 -23.77 6.38 -11.17
CA ASN A 106 -24.81 6.93 -12.05
C ASN A 106 -24.54 8.41 -12.38
N ALA A 107 -24.11 8.68 -13.61
CA ALA A 107 -24.14 10.03 -14.15
C ALA A 107 -25.62 10.40 -14.24
N ASP A 108 -26.08 11.19 -13.27
CA ASP A 108 -27.35 11.92 -13.19
C ASP A 108 -28.58 11.27 -13.88
N ILE A 109 -29.50 10.78 -13.04
CA ILE A 109 -30.95 10.89 -13.30
C ILE A 109 -31.49 11.90 -12.31
#